data_AF-V6TM71-F1
#
_entry.id   AF-V6TM71-F1
#
_cell.length_a   1.000
_cell.length_b   1.000
_cell.length_c   1.000
_cell.angle_alpha   90.00
_cell.angle_beta   90.00
_cell.angle_gamma   90.00
#
_symmetry.space_group_name_H-M   'P 1'
#
loop_
_entity.id
_entity.type
_entity.pdbx_description
1 polymer ?
#
loop_
_entity_poly.entity_id
_entity_poly.type
_entity_poly.pdbx_seq_one_letter_code
_entity_poly.pdbx_strand_id
1 'polypeptide(L)'
;MLMQSKHRRLPLEIRFYRTTNLDRIFLLLAIYFAVGALAAEACTAPQSNTCDAQQCETLSTTQICMQCKTDGNVPINGTCTAKATNPNDITAAGCKKNNGNAIDTDKACGQCDGAYFLYKGGCYSKDAAPGSTVCTAASAGVCSAAATGYFVPPGATKTDQSVWACGETTEVTLTSNSKKYKGVAHCTQCNTPTAATDTNTAVAATCTTCADGYFVASSKTECAACTDTNCATCDGGADKCTQCKAAGGMYLKLADVSAGTGQCVAQSTCTGTHFPVMAEKKCYPCGTTDKGGVADCTTCALRDSPEGTTLVTCSVCTQNKKPNKAGTKCFNCQVAHCSHCSADGVCEACDNTNKVSPGGSSCMTACPENSSDQSGACVCSSGFVPSGDKCTSSSANRSVLSTGAIAGISVAVIVVAGGLVGFLCWWFVCRGKA
;
A
#
# COMPACT_ATOMS: atom_id res chain seq x y z
N MET A 1 34.03 -49.08 62.39
CA MET A 1 33.81 -50.43 61.83
C MET A 1 32.71 -50.30 60.78
N LEU A 2 33.11 -50.05 59.53
CA LEU A 2 33.23 -51.06 58.46
C LEU A 2 31.87 -51.48 57.92
N MET A 3 31.53 -50.98 56.73
CA MET A 3 31.12 -51.81 55.59
C MET A 3 31.27 -50.98 54.31
N GLN A 4 32.42 -51.18 53.68
CA GLN A 4 32.71 -50.86 52.28
C GLN A 4 31.90 -51.81 51.38
N SER A 5 31.30 -51.30 50.31
CA SER A 5 30.85 -52.12 49.17
C SER A 5 31.53 -51.65 47.90
N LYS A 6 31.87 -52.62 47.06
CA LYS A 6 32.98 -52.67 46.11
C LYS A 6 32.42 -52.83 44.68
N HIS A 7 33.21 -52.37 43.69
CA HIS A 7 33.13 -52.63 42.24
C HIS A 7 32.04 -51.85 41.47
N ARG A 8 32.22 -51.36 40.23
CA ARG A 8 33.02 -51.87 39.10
C ARG A 8 33.27 -50.73 38.08
N ARG A 9 34.14 -51.02 37.10
CA ARG A 9 34.83 -50.16 36.11
C ARG A 9 34.01 -49.66 34.90
N LEU A 10 34.50 -48.53 34.33
CA LEU A 10 34.69 -48.16 32.89
C LEU A 10 33.50 -47.60 32.06
N PRO A 11 33.78 -46.87 30.94
CA PRO A 11 33.21 -45.56 30.61
C PRO A 11 32.18 -45.63 29.48
N LEU A 12 31.40 -44.55 29.33
CA LEU A 12 30.77 -44.23 28.05
C LEU A 12 30.95 -42.73 27.79
N GLU A 13 31.77 -42.39 26.80
CA GLU A 13 31.60 -41.13 26.10
C GLU A 13 30.16 -41.10 25.56
N ILE A 14 29.36 -40.16 26.06
CA ILE A 14 28.15 -39.74 25.37
C ILE A 14 28.42 -38.33 24.87
N ARG A 15 28.80 -38.23 23.59
CA ARG A 15 28.61 -37.02 22.81
C ARG A 15 27.12 -36.73 22.77
N PHE A 16 26.65 -35.80 23.59
CA PHE A 16 25.33 -35.21 23.37
C PHE A 16 25.46 -34.06 22.36
N TYR A 17 24.89 -34.34 21.20
CA TYR A 17 24.58 -33.42 20.13
C TYR A 17 23.48 -32.44 20.62
N ARG A 18 23.83 -31.15 20.66
CA ARG A 18 23.01 -29.97 20.32
C ARG A 18 21.49 -30.02 20.60
N THR A 19 21.03 -29.21 21.55
CA THR A 19 19.70 -28.53 21.46
C THR A 19 19.85 -27.07 21.91
N THR A 20 20.13 -26.12 21.02
CA THR A 20 19.16 -25.19 20.38
C THR A 20 18.21 -24.38 21.28
N ASN A 21 18.16 -24.61 22.59
CA ASN A 21 17.25 -23.88 23.49
C ASN A 21 17.91 -22.73 24.28
N LEU A 22 19.24 -22.73 24.44
CA LEU A 22 19.92 -21.66 25.18
C LEU A 22 20.13 -20.39 24.33
N ASP A 23 20.34 -20.53 23.02
CA ASP A 23 20.38 -19.40 22.06
C ASP A 23 19.01 -18.73 21.86
N ARG A 24 17.91 -19.47 22.06
CA ARG A 24 16.56 -18.89 21.96
C ARG A 24 16.21 -18.02 23.16
N ILE A 25 16.70 -18.37 24.35
CA ILE A 25 16.46 -17.58 25.56
C ILE A 25 17.30 -16.28 25.53
N PHE A 26 18.51 -16.30 24.94
CA PHE A 26 19.30 -15.09 24.75
C PHE A 26 18.80 -14.20 23.58
N LEU A 27 18.20 -14.77 22.52
CA LEU A 27 17.53 -13.95 21.49
C LEU A 27 16.24 -13.29 21.97
N LEU A 28 15.54 -13.90 22.94
CA LEU A 28 14.34 -13.31 23.57
C LEU A 28 14.67 -12.20 24.57
N LEU A 29 15.94 -12.06 24.98
CA LEU A 29 16.41 -11.01 25.90
C LEU A 29 17.12 -9.85 25.19
N ALA A 30 17.33 -9.89 23.87
CA ALA A 30 18.16 -8.91 23.14
C ALA A 30 17.45 -8.10 22.02
N ILE A 31 16.20 -8.39 21.64
CA ILE A 31 15.48 -7.65 20.59
C ILE A 31 13.98 -7.70 20.97
N TYR A 32 13.36 -6.78 21.71
CA TYR A 32 13.28 -5.35 21.47
C TYR A 32 12.60 -4.72 22.70
N PHE A 33 13.30 -4.63 23.83
CA PHE A 33 12.98 -3.61 24.84
C PHE A 33 13.44 -2.24 24.30
N ALA A 34 12.88 -1.83 23.16
CA ALA A 34 12.77 -0.43 22.78
C ALA A 34 11.36 0.03 23.19
N VAL A 35 10.99 -0.25 24.44
CA VAL A 35 9.97 0.55 25.10
C VAL A 35 10.71 1.83 25.46
N GLY A 36 10.47 2.85 24.64
CA GLY A 36 11.10 4.15 24.76
C GLY A 36 11.04 4.62 26.20
N ALA A 37 12.22 4.82 26.79
CA ALA A 37 12.36 6.00 27.63
C ALA A 37 11.92 7.16 26.72
N LEU A 38 10.78 7.77 27.02
CA LEU A 38 10.54 9.14 26.56
C LEU A 38 11.71 9.94 27.13
N ALA A 39 12.81 10.05 26.37
CA ALA A 39 13.84 11.01 26.67
C ALA A 39 13.12 12.35 26.56
N ALA A 40 12.86 13.00 27.70
CA ALA A 40 12.35 14.35 27.69
C ALA A 40 13.23 15.15 26.75
N GLU A 41 12.63 15.74 25.72
CA GLU A 41 13.38 16.38 24.65
C GLU A 41 14.20 17.49 25.28
N ALA A 42 15.53 17.37 25.21
CA ALA A 42 16.40 18.35 25.80
C ALA A 42 16.11 19.71 25.14
N CYS A 43 15.88 20.73 25.95
CA CYS A 43 15.75 22.09 25.43
C CYS A 43 17.00 22.42 24.61
N THR A 44 16.80 22.88 23.39
CA THR A 44 17.86 23.32 22.48
C THR A 44 17.92 24.84 22.48
N ALA A 45 19.04 25.42 22.04
CA ALA A 45 19.15 26.87 21.96
C ALA A 45 18.14 27.42 20.94
N PRO A 46 17.45 28.54 21.23
CA PRO A 46 17.65 29.43 22.38
C PRO A 46 16.82 29.08 23.63
N GLN A 47 15.82 28.20 23.50
CA GLN A 47 14.89 27.79 24.57
C GLN A 47 15.62 27.29 25.83
N SER A 48 16.74 26.59 25.67
CA SER A 48 17.58 26.07 26.75
C SER A 48 18.08 27.10 27.76
N ASN A 49 18.07 28.39 27.40
CA ASN A 49 18.54 29.47 28.27
C ASN A 49 17.46 29.96 29.24
N THR A 50 16.19 29.87 28.84
CA THR A 50 15.07 30.51 29.56
C THR A 50 14.03 29.52 30.05
N CYS A 51 13.88 28.39 29.36
CA CYS A 51 13.01 27.31 29.78
C CYS A 51 13.71 26.43 30.81
N ASP A 52 12.94 25.87 31.74
CA ASP A 52 13.48 24.93 32.71
C ASP A 52 13.94 23.64 32.01
N ALA A 53 14.92 22.95 32.58
CA ALA A 53 15.49 21.77 31.95
C ALA A 53 14.41 20.70 31.73
N GLN A 54 14.36 20.10 30.55
CA GLN A 54 13.37 19.07 30.17
C GLN A 54 11.92 19.57 30.12
N GLN A 55 11.67 20.87 30.22
CA GLN A 55 10.34 21.47 30.08
C GLN A 55 10.10 22.00 28.66
N CYS A 56 10.72 21.35 27.67
CA CYS A 56 10.57 21.68 26.26
C CYS A 56 9.89 20.55 25.49
N GLU A 57 9.10 20.92 24.49
CA GLU A 57 8.45 20.00 23.56
C GLU A 57 8.49 20.60 22.15
N THR A 58 8.69 19.77 21.14
CA THR A 58 8.63 20.22 19.75
C THR A 58 7.20 20.12 19.20
N LEU A 59 6.57 21.27 18.95
CA LEU A 59 5.31 21.37 18.21
C LEU A 59 5.60 21.60 16.73
N SER A 60 5.42 20.56 15.91
CA SER A 60 5.77 20.54 14.49
C SER A 60 7.27 20.81 14.28
N THR A 61 7.66 22.07 14.12
CA THR A 61 9.06 22.51 13.92
C THR A 61 9.50 23.54 14.96
N THR A 62 8.60 23.94 15.86
CA THR A 62 8.86 24.97 16.88
C THR A 62 8.99 24.31 18.24
N GLN A 63 10.15 24.46 18.88
CA GLN A 63 10.32 24.04 20.26
C GLN A 63 9.64 25.06 21.19
N ILE A 64 8.72 24.57 22.01
CA ILE A 64 7.95 25.36 22.98
C ILE A 64 8.44 25.08 24.40
N CYS A 65 8.29 26.07 25.27
CA CYS A 65 8.51 25.94 26.70
C CYS A 65 7.19 25.68 27.43
N MET A 66 7.18 24.68 28.31
CA MET A 66 6.06 24.36 29.19
C MET A 66 6.19 25.02 30.56
N GLN A 67 7.42 25.31 30.99
CA GLN A 67 7.69 25.97 32.27
C GLN A 67 9.02 26.72 32.24
N CYS A 68 9.00 27.99 32.61
CA CYS A 68 10.18 28.83 32.62
C CYS A 68 11.10 28.54 33.80
N LYS A 69 12.39 28.84 33.63
CA LYS A 69 13.41 28.64 34.67
C LYS A 69 13.32 29.67 35.80
N THR A 70 13.03 30.92 35.44
CA THR A 70 13.03 32.06 36.37
C THR A 70 11.64 32.32 36.92
N ASP A 71 11.54 32.50 38.23
CA ASP A 71 10.29 32.81 38.92
C ASP A 71 9.64 34.09 38.38
N GLY A 72 8.33 34.02 38.14
CA GLY A 72 7.54 35.10 37.56
C GLY A 72 7.65 35.26 36.04
N ASN A 73 8.43 34.41 35.37
CA ASN A 73 8.40 34.29 33.91
C ASN A 73 7.45 33.16 33.52
N VAL A 74 6.65 33.36 32.49
CA VAL A 74 5.63 32.38 32.06
C VAL A 74 5.66 32.18 30.55
N PRO A 75 5.31 30.97 30.04
CA PRO A 75 5.30 30.72 28.61
C PRO A 75 4.12 31.40 27.91
N ILE A 76 4.41 32.29 26.98
CA ILE A 76 3.43 32.90 26.05
C ILE A 76 3.86 32.53 24.64
N ASN A 77 2.95 31.91 23.87
CA ASN A 77 3.26 31.34 22.54
C ASN A 77 4.50 30.42 22.56
N GLY A 78 4.69 29.67 23.64
CA GLY A 78 5.81 28.75 23.82
C GLY A 78 7.14 29.42 24.17
N THR A 79 7.21 30.75 24.31
CA THR A 79 8.43 31.46 24.73
C THR A 79 8.29 32.01 26.14
N CYS A 80 9.33 31.86 26.95
CA CYS A 80 9.36 32.43 28.30
C CYS A 80 9.33 33.95 28.27
N THR A 81 8.21 34.51 28.71
CA THR A 81 7.97 35.94 28.77
C THR A 81 8.16 36.42 30.19
N ALA A 82 9.09 37.36 30.37
CA ALA A 82 9.41 37.89 31.68
C ALA A 82 8.39 38.93 32.14
N LYS A 83 7.78 38.71 33.32
CA LYS A 83 6.80 39.65 33.89
C LYS A 83 7.38 41.03 34.17
N ALA A 84 8.65 41.09 34.58
CA ALA A 84 9.31 42.35 34.91
C ALA A 84 9.46 43.28 33.70
N THR A 85 9.66 42.73 32.50
CA THR A 85 9.93 43.52 31.29
C THR A 85 8.75 43.57 30.33
N ASN A 86 7.92 42.52 30.29
CA ASN A 86 6.83 42.36 29.33
C ASN A 86 5.49 42.02 30.04
N PRO A 87 5.02 42.83 31.02
CA PRO A 87 3.78 42.55 31.75
C PRO A 87 2.52 42.67 30.86
N ASN A 88 2.58 43.47 29.80
CA ASN A 88 1.47 43.68 28.87
C ASN A 88 1.19 42.42 28.04
N ASP A 89 2.21 41.68 27.61
CA ASP A 89 2.05 40.45 26.83
C ASP A 89 1.37 39.35 27.66
N ILE A 90 1.77 39.21 28.93
CA ILE A 90 1.16 38.29 29.89
C ILE A 90 -0.31 38.67 30.12
N THR A 91 -0.59 39.96 30.28
CA THR A 91 -1.95 40.46 30.51
C THR A 91 -2.84 40.29 29.28
N ALA A 92 -2.32 40.57 28.08
CA ALA A 92 -3.02 40.40 26.82
C ALA A 92 -3.36 38.94 26.53
N ALA A 93 -2.47 38.01 26.90
CA ALA A 93 -2.71 36.58 26.85
C ALA A 93 -3.70 36.07 27.92
N GLY A 94 -4.06 36.93 28.88
CA GLY A 94 -4.89 36.57 30.03
C GLY A 94 -4.22 35.59 30.99
N CYS A 95 -2.89 35.47 30.95
CA CYS A 95 -2.14 34.50 31.75
C CYS A 95 -2.21 34.84 33.23
N LYS A 96 -2.82 33.95 34.02
CA LYS A 96 -3.06 34.08 35.46
C LYS A 96 -2.83 32.73 36.14
N LYS A 97 -2.82 32.72 37.48
CA LYS A 97 -2.89 31.50 38.29
C LYS A 97 -4.24 30.80 38.10
N ASN A 98 -4.33 29.50 38.40
CA ASN A 98 -5.60 28.74 38.29
C ASN A 98 -6.74 29.34 39.13
N ASN A 99 -6.41 29.99 40.25
CA ASN A 99 -7.40 30.66 41.10
C ASN A 99 -7.80 32.07 40.61
N GLY A 100 -7.27 32.51 39.46
CA GLY A 100 -7.57 33.81 38.86
C GLY A 100 -6.69 34.97 39.32
N ASN A 101 -5.80 34.74 40.28
CA ASN A 101 -4.88 35.78 40.73
C ASN A 101 -3.77 36.04 39.70
N ALA A 102 -3.17 37.23 39.78
CA ALA A 102 -2.02 37.58 38.94
C ALA A 102 -0.84 36.62 39.20
N ILE A 103 -0.09 36.35 38.13
CA ILE A 103 1.21 35.65 38.19
C ILE A 103 2.11 36.39 39.16
N ASP A 104 2.80 35.67 40.04
CA ASP A 104 3.80 36.22 40.95
C ASP A 104 5.16 35.55 40.75
N THR A 105 5.47 34.50 41.51
CA THR A 105 6.65 33.66 41.34
C THR A 105 6.41 32.45 40.45
N ASP A 106 5.20 32.32 39.89
CA ASP A 106 4.83 31.19 39.04
C ASP A 106 5.68 31.15 37.77
N LYS A 107 5.94 29.93 37.32
CA LYS A 107 6.78 29.63 36.16
C LYS A 107 6.00 29.16 34.93
N ALA A 108 4.68 29.07 35.07
CA ALA A 108 3.72 28.63 34.06
C ALA A 108 2.40 29.39 34.24
N CYS A 109 1.62 29.45 33.17
CA CYS A 109 0.25 29.94 33.20
C CYS A 109 -0.69 28.87 33.76
N GLY A 110 -1.59 29.29 34.65
CA GLY A 110 -2.64 28.45 35.22
C GLY A 110 -4.01 28.61 34.57
N GLN A 111 -4.21 29.72 33.86
CA GLN A 111 -5.34 29.94 32.96
C GLN A 111 -4.99 31.03 31.94
N CYS A 112 -5.75 31.07 30.86
CA CYS A 112 -5.67 32.08 29.81
C CYS A 112 -7.02 32.78 29.61
N ASP A 113 -7.07 33.79 28.75
CA ASP A 113 -8.32 34.49 28.42
C ASP A 113 -8.35 34.99 26.96
N GLY A 114 -9.47 35.55 26.53
CA GLY A 114 -9.61 36.17 25.21
C GLY A 114 -9.42 35.16 24.07
N ALA A 115 -8.58 35.52 23.09
CA ALA A 115 -8.27 34.69 21.91
C ALA A 115 -7.13 33.67 22.17
N TYR A 116 -6.68 33.56 23.43
CA TYR A 116 -5.66 32.59 23.83
C TYR A 116 -6.31 31.35 24.42
N PHE A 117 -5.55 30.26 24.46
CA PHE A 117 -5.95 29.02 25.12
C PHE A 117 -4.79 28.43 25.92
N LEU A 118 -5.13 27.67 26.96
CA LEU A 118 -4.14 27.03 27.82
C LEU A 118 -3.66 25.71 27.20
N TYR A 119 -2.35 25.58 27.01
CA TYR A 119 -1.72 24.35 26.51
C TYR A 119 -0.38 24.12 27.23
N LYS A 120 -0.22 22.98 27.91
CA LYS A 120 1.00 22.54 28.61
C LYS A 120 1.68 23.67 29.41
N GLY A 121 0.90 24.36 30.24
CA GLY A 121 1.41 25.42 31.13
C GLY A 121 1.67 26.78 30.47
N GLY A 122 1.32 26.98 29.20
CA GLY A 122 1.45 28.27 28.52
C GLY A 122 0.15 28.78 27.88
N CYS A 123 0.10 30.08 27.61
CA CYS A 123 -1.00 30.69 26.84
C CYS A 123 -0.60 30.87 25.38
N TYR A 124 -1.39 30.29 24.48
CA TYR A 124 -1.10 30.27 23.05
C TYR A 124 -2.20 30.97 22.26
N SER A 125 -1.81 31.80 21.29
CA SER A 125 -2.72 32.48 20.40
C SER A 125 -3.19 31.55 19.28
N LYS A 126 -4.48 31.55 18.96
CA LYS A 126 -5.00 30.86 17.77
C LYS A 126 -4.55 31.49 16.44
N ASP A 127 -4.11 32.74 16.48
CA ASP A 127 -3.88 33.56 15.27
C ASP A 127 -2.44 33.46 14.75
N ALA A 128 -1.56 32.77 15.48
CA ALA A 128 -0.16 32.61 15.10
C ALA A 128 0.41 31.27 15.58
N ALA A 129 1.41 30.76 14.86
CA ALA A 129 2.19 29.62 15.30
C ALA A 129 2.97 29.98 16.59
N PRO A 130 3.14 29.03 17.53
CA PRO A 130 2.74 27.62 17.41
C PRO A 130 1.28 27.35 17.83
N GLY A 131 0.54 28.31 18.38
CA GLY A 131 -0.82 28.04 18.86
C GLY A 131 -1.81 27.66 17.74
N SER A 132 -1.70 28.30 16.58
CA SER A 132 -2.52 27.99 15.41
C SER A 132 -2.31 26.58 14.84
N THR A 133 -1.23 25.89 15.20
CA THR A 133 -0.97 24.51 14.73
C THR A 133 -1.73 23.46 15.52
N VAL A 134 -2.23 23.81 16.70
CA VAL A 134 -2.97 22.88 17.60
C VAL A 134 -4.42 23.32 17.84
N CYS A 135 -4.73 24.60 17.63
CA CYS A 135 -6.06 25.16 17.81
C CYS A 135 -6.41 26.15 16.69
N THR A 136 -7.58 25.98 16.06
CA THR A 136 -8.06 26.83 14.96
C THR A 136 -9.08 27.88 15.41
N ALA A 137 -9.75 27.66 16.54
CA ALA A 137 -10.64 28.65 17.14
C ALA A 137 -10.57 28.58 18.68
N ALA A 138 -10.44 29.73 19.32
CA ALA A 138 -10.31 29.88 20.76
C ALA A 138 -11.12 31.08 21.26
N SER A 139 -11.70 30.93 22.43
CA SER A 139 -12.50 31.95 23.09
C SER A 139 -12.46 31.77 24.60
N ALA A 140 -12.35 32.87 25.34
CA ALA A 140 -12.37 32.90 26.80
C ALA A 140 -11.34 31.96 27.45
N GLY A 141 -10.13 31.85 26.88
CA GLY A 141 -9.07 31.02 27.44
C GLY A 141 -9.13 29.55 27.03
N VAL A 142 -10.07 29.15 26.17
CA VAL A 142 -10.31 27.75 25.78
C VAL A 142 -10.26 27.59 24.27
N CYS A 143 -9.63 26.51 23.81
CA CYS A 143 -9.75 26.09 22.43
C CYS A 143 -11.13 25.48 22.18
N SER A 144 -11.89 26.08 21.26
CA SER A 144 -13.22 25.62 20.85
C SER A 144 -13.19 24.71 19.62
N ALA A 145 -12.13 24.81 18.78
CA ALA A 145 -11.91 23.93 17.65
C ALA A 145 -10.43 23.58 17.56
N ALA A 146 -10.12 22.30 17.76
CA ALA A 146 -8.76 21.78 17.62
C ALA A 146 -8.32 21.75 16.14
N ALA A 147 -7.02 21.83 15.92
CA ALA A 147 -6.44 21.57 14.60
C ALA A 147 -6.41 20.06 14.29
N THR A 148 -6.16 19.69 13.03
CA THR A 148 -6.01 18.29 12.62
C THR A 148 -4.93 17.59 13.45
N GLY A 149 -5.25 16.40 13.95
CA GLY A 149 -4.35 15.63 14.82
C GLY A 149 -4.43 15.99 16.31
N TYR A 150 -5.34 16.89 16.69
CA TYR A 150 -5.65 17.25 18.07
C TYR A 150 -7.16 17.17 18.33
N PHE A 151 -7.53 17.07 19.60
CA PHE A 151 -8.92 17.19 20.05
C PHE A 151 -9.02 18.11 21.27
N VAL A 152 -10.22 18.66 21.49
CA VAL A 152 -10.55 19.42 22.71
C VAL A 152 -11.13 18.44 23.74
N PRO A 153 -10.52 18.27 24.93
CA PRO A 153 -11.09 17.44 25.97
C PRO A 153 -12.52 17.91 26.35
N PRO A 154 -13.55 17.03 26.32
CA PRO A 154 -14.91 17.43 26.64
C PRO A 154 -15.05 18.02 28.06
N GLY A 155 -15.60 19.23 28.13
CA GLY A 155 -15.79 19.96 29.38
C GLY A 155 -14.57 20.75 29.87
N ALA A 156 -13.52 20.89 29.03
CA ALA A 156 -12.39 21.76 29.33
C ALA A 156 -12.84 23.23 29.52
N THR A 157 -12.27 23.87 30.53
CA THR A 157 -12.44 25.28 30.87
C THR A 157 -11.10 26.00 30.77
N LYS A 158 -11.07 27.32 31.02
CA LYS A 158 -9.86 28.14 30.88
C LYS A 158 -8.70 27.75 31.80
N THR A 159 -8.96 27.00 32.87
CA THR A 159 -7.94 26.47 33.78
C THR A 159 -7.44 25.09 33.38
N ASP A 160 -7.99 24.52 32.31
CA ASP A 160 -7.71 23.17 31.86
C ASP A 160 -6.90 23.19 30.57
N GLN A 161 -6.15 22.11 30.37
CA GLN A 161 -5.53 21.80 29.10
C GLN A 161 -6.59 21.83 27.98
N SER A 162 -6.49 22.78 27.07
CA SER A 162 -7.53 23.06 26.07
C SER A 162 -7.49 22.10 24.88
N VAL A 163 -6.31 21.57 24.54
CA VAL A 163 -6.14 20.61 23.44
C VAL A 163 -5.17 19.51 23.83
N TRP A 164 -5.39 18.35 23.24
CA TRP A 164 -4.58 17.15 23.41
C TRP A 164 -4.33 16.48 22.07
N ALA A 165 -3.14 15.95 21.86
CA ALA A 165 -2.80 15.31 20.59
C ALA A 165 -3.49 13.94 20.48
N CYS A 166 -3.92 13.59 19.26
CA CYS A 166 -4.56 12.31 18.98
C CYS A 166 -3.67 11.11 19.30
N GLY A 167 -2.34 11.27 19.16
CA GLY A 167 -1.34 10.23 19.41
C GLY A 167 -0.83 10.14 20.86
N GLU A 168 -1.15 11.12 21.69
CA GLU A 168 -0.57 11.29 23.03
C GLU A 168 -1.31 10.40 24.04
N THR A 169 -0.70 9.28 24.42
CA THR A 169 -1.30 8.27 25.30
C THR A 169 -1.24 8.63 26.78
N THR A 170 -0.46 9.66 27.14
CA THR A 170 -0.44 10.16 28.51
C THR A 170 -1.83 10.70 28.88
N GLU A 171 -2.24 10.51 30.13
CA GLU A 171 -3.56 10.94 30.59
C GLU A 171 -3.54 12.44 30.91
N VAL A 172 -4.42 13.20 30.26
CA VAL A 172 -4.73 14.57 30.66
C VAL A 172 -5.87 14.55 31.68
N THR A 173 -5.63 15.14 32.85
CA THR A 173 -6.66 15.34 33.89
C THR A 173 -7.09 16.80 33.86
N LEU A 174 -8.38 17.07 33.69
CA LEU A 174 -8.92 18.42 33.75
C LEU A 174 -8.92 18.90 35.20
N THR A 175 -8.36 20.08 35.44
CA THR A 175 -8.27 20.67 36.79
C THR A 175 -9.64 21.08 37.32
N SER A 176 -10.57 21.48 36.45
CA SER A 176 -11.89 21.97 36.82
C SER A 176 -12.85 20.89 37.34
N ASN A 177 -12.69 19.64 36.90
CA ASN A 177 -13.66 18.57 37.16
C ASN A 177 -13.04 17.18 37.35
N SER A 178 -11.71 17.06 37.33
CA SER A 178 -10.95 15.81 37.50
C SER A 178 -11.23 14.71 36.47
N LYS A 179 -11.96 15.00 35.38
CA LYS A 179 -12.18 14.05 34.29
C LYS A 179 -10.89 13.86 33.50
N LYS A 180 -10.73 12.65 32.96
CA LYS A 180 -9.50 12.23 32.31
C LYS A 180 -9.73 11.86 30.85
N TYR A 181 -8.77 12.22 30.02
CA TYR A 181 -8.77 11.88 28.59
C TYR A 181 -7.38 11.47 28.13
N LYS A 182 -7.31 10.80 26.99
CA LYS A 182 -6.04 10.45 26.34
C LYS A 182 -6.22 10.27 24.83
N GLY A 183 -5.13 10.34 24.11
CA GLY A 183 -5.04 9.90 22.73
C GLY A 183 -4.94 8.39 22.59
N VAL A 184 -4.71 7.95 21.36
CA VAL A 184 -4.52 6.56 20.95
C VAL A 184 -3.11 6.43 20.36
N ALA A 185 -2.34 5.43 20.80
CA ALA A 185 -0.98 5.21 20.31
C ALA A 185 -0.99 5.10 18.77
N HIS A 186 -0.01 5.74 18.12
CA HIS A 186 0.12 5.80 16.65
C HIS A 186 -1.07 6.44 15.93
N CYS A 187 -1.96 7.14 16.61
CA CYS A 187 -3.05 7.85 15.97
C CYS A 187 -2.62 9.25 15.53
N THR A 188 -2.80 9.55 14.24
CA THR A 188 -2.45 10.85 13.64
C THR A 188 -3.65 11.76 13.44
N GLN A 189 -4.86 11.18 13.37
CA GLN A 189 -6.11 11.93 13.33
C GLN A 189 -7.18 11.21 14.14
N CYS A 190 -8.01 11.97 14.86
CA CYS A 190 -9.02 11.42 15.74
C CYS A 190 -10.22 12.35 15.85
N ASN A 191 -11.35 11.76 16.20
CA ASN A 191 -12.51 12.49 16.69
C ASN A 191 -12.42 12.67 18.21
N THR A 192 -12.99 13.76 18.69
CA THR A 192 -13.12 14.06 20.11
C THR A 192 -13.72 12.88 20.88
N PRO A 193 -13.17 12.51 22.04
CA PRO A 193 -13.74 11.49 22.92
C PRO A 193 -15.19 11.81 23.30
N THR A 194 -15.96 10.78 23.66
CA THR A 194 -17.20 10.99 24.41
C THR A 194 -16.90 11.59 25.78
N ALA A 195 -17.85 12.36 26.34
CA ALA A 195 -17.66 12.94 27.66
C ALA A 195 -17.46 11.85 28.72
N ALA A 196 -16.44 12.00 29.56
CA ALA A 196 -16.19 11.06 30.65
C ALA A 196 -17.34 11.06 31.67
N THR A 197 -17.73 9.87 32.12
CA THR A 197 -18.80 9.64 33.10
C THR A 197 -18.30 9.58 34.54
N ASP A 198 -16.99 9.36 34.73
CA ASP A 198 -16.31 9.33 36.02
C ASP A 198 -14.93 10.03 35.95
N THR A 199 -14.21 10.03 37.07
CA THR A 199 -12.90 10.69 37.23
C THR A 199 -11.73 9.71 37.34
N ASN A 200 -12.00 8.40 37.28
CA ASN A 200 -11.01 7.36 37.50
C ASN A 200 -10.43 6.84 36.19
N THR A 201 -11.26 6.76 35.15
CA THR A 201 -10.89 6.19 33.85
C THR A 201 -10.72 7.26 32.79
N ALA A 202 -9.55 7.28 32.14
CA ALA A 202 -9.32 8.16 30.99
C ALA A 202 -10.07 7.66 29.75
N VAL A 203 -10.91 8.53 29.19
CA VAL A 203 -11.61 8.24 27.93
C VAL A 203 -10.70 8.54 26.75
N ALA A 204 -10.47 7.55 25.89
CA ALA A 204 -9.63 7.71 24.72
C ALA A 204 -10.38 8.42 23.58
N ALA A 205 -9.64 9.19 22.77
CA ALA A 205 -10.14 9.69 21.49
C ALA A 205 -10.49 8.55 20.54
N THR A 206 -11.37 8.82 19.57
CA THR A 206 -11.70 7.82 18.53
C THR A 206 -10.79 8.04 17.34
N CYS A 207 -9.86 7.12 17.09
CA CYS A 207 -8.91 7.25 16.00
C CYS A 207 -9.58 7.08 14.63
N THR A 208 -9.22 7.95 13.69
CA THR A 208 -9.71 7.94 12.30
C THR A 208 -8.58 7.70 11.30
N THR A 209 -7.33 7.98 11.69
CA THR A 209 -6.15 7.72 10.87
C THR A 209 -4.98 7.36 11.76
N CYS A 210 -4.29 6.28 11.40
CA CYS A 210 -3.09 5.83 12.09
C CYS A 210 -1.84 6.28 11.33
N ALA A 211 -0.69 6.23 12.01
CA ALA A 211 0.62 6.43 11.42
C ALA A 211 0.97 5.29 10.45
N ASP A 212 1.93 5.54 9.56
CA ASP A 212 2.43 4.53 8.62
C ASP A 212 2.81 3.22 9.31
N GLY A 213 2.43 2.11 8.71
CA GLY A 213 2.60 0.76 9.24
C GLY A 213 1.49 0.32 10.20
N TYR A 214 0.45 1.14 10.40
CA TYR A 214 -0.70 0.82 11.24
C TYR A 214 -2.03 1.09 10.52
N PHE A 215 -3.08 0.43 10.98
CA PHE A 215 -4.46 0.63 10.53
C PHE A 215 -5.39 0.81 11.72
N VAL A 216 -6.52 1.49 11.49
CA VAL A 216 -7.53 1.70 12.52
C VAL A 216 -8.25 0.38 12.76
N ALA A 217 -8.14 -0.17 13.98
CA ALA A 217 -8.86 -1.38 14.33
C ALA A 217 -10.38 -1.13 14.37
N SER A 218 -11.18 -2.19 14.29
CA SER A 218 -12.65 -2.08 14.31
C SER A 218 -13.22 -1.36 15.54
N SER A 219 -12.50 -1.41 16.66
CA SER A 219 -12.82 -0.69 17.90
C SER A 219 -12.64 0.82 17.80
N LYS A 220 -11.79 1.30 16.87
CA LYS A 220 -11.35 2.69 16.69
C LYS A 220 -10.60 3.29 17.90
N THR A 221 -10.32 2.50 18.92
CA THR A 221 -9.58 2.93 20.12
C THR A 221 -8.12 2.48 20.11
N GLU A 222 -7.70 1.81 19.02
CA GLU A 222 -6.34 1.35 18.83
C GLU A 222 -5.94 1.38 17.35
N CYS A 223 -4.67 1.62 17.11
CA CYS A 223 -4.02 1.44 15.83
C CYS A 223 -3.26 0.11 15.87
N ALA A 224 -3.68 -0.85 15.05
CA ALA A 224 -3.05 -2.16 14.96
C ALA A 224 -1.97 -2.15 13.88
N ALA A 225 -0.85 -2.83 14.11
CA ALA A 225 0.24 -2.86 13.16
C ALA A 225 -0.09 -3.75 11.95
N CYS A 226 0.38 -3.35 10.77
CA CYS A 226 0.40 -4.21 9.59
C CYS A 226 1.34 -5.41 9.85
N THR A 227 0.95 -6.60 9.39
CA THR A 227 1.76 -7.82 9.52
C THR A 227 3.02 -7.75 8.65
N ASP A 228 2.90 -7.17 7.45
CA ASP A 228 4.02 -6.99 6.54
C ASP A 228 4.84 -5.76 6.95
N THR A 229 6.09 -5.98 7.35
CA THR A 229 7.01 -4.93 7.79
C THR A 229 7.39 -3.95 6.67
N ASN A 230 7.21 -4.33 5.41
CA ASN A 230 7.42 -3.49 4.23
C ASN A 230 6.14 -2.75 3.80
N CYS A 231 5.03 -2.98 4.49
CA CYS A 231 3.78 -2.27 4.26
C CYS A 231 3.82 -0.88 4.91
N ALA A 232 3.54 0.17 4.13
CA ALA A 232 3.35 1.53 4.62
C ALA A 232 1.91 1.75 5.08
N THR A 233 0.94 1.15 4.41
CA THR A 233 -0.48 1.30 4.75
C THR A 233 -1.19 -0.02 4.51
N CYS A 234 -1.93 -0.50 5.50
CA CYS A 234 -2.85 -1.62 5.37
C CYS A 234 -4.26 -1.16 5.75
N ASP A 235 -5.28 -1.80 5.18
CA ASP A 235 -6.68 -1.45 5.45
C ASP A 235 -7.57 -2.70 5.48
N GLY A 236 -8.54 -2.74 6.39
CA GLY A 236 -9.42 -3.90 6.56
C GLY A 236 -8.75 -5.15 7.15
N GLY A 237 -7.48 -5.07 7.57
CA GLY A 237 -6.76 -6.16 8.23
C GLY A 237 -5.24 -5.99 8.19
N ALA A 238 -4.54 -6.67 9.11
CA ALA A 238 -3.09 -6.56 9.22
C ALA A 238 -2.35 -7.15 7.99
N ASP A 239 -2.97 -8.10 7.29
CA ASP A 239 -2.46 -8.78 6.09
C ASP A 239 -2.92 -8.11 4.77
N LYS A 240 -3.65 -7.00 4.86
CA LYS A 240 -4.29 -6.32 3.71
C LYS A 240 -3.53 -5.06 3.34
N CYS A 241 -2.27 -5.22 2.93
CA CYS A 241 -1.46 -4.08 2.55
C CYS A 241 -2.02 -3.39 1.30
N THR A 242 -2.14 -2.06 1.32
CA THR A 242 -2.59 -1.23 0.19
C THR A 242 -1.46 -0.40 -0.41
N GLN A 243 -0.39 -0.18 0.35
CA GLN A 243 0.78 0.58 -0.11
C GLN A 243 2.07 0.07 0.54
N CYS A 244 3.09 -0.14 -0.30
CA CYS A 244 4.42 -0.52 0.17
C CYS A 244 5.26 0.70 0.54
N LYS A 245 6.17 0.52 1.50
CA LYS A 245 7.19 1.51 1.85
C LYS A 245 8.03 1.83 0.62
N ALA A 246 8.34 3.13 0.45
CA ALA A 246 9.15 3.60 -0.66
C ALA A 246 10.58 3.06 -0.63
N ALA A 247 11.11 2.80 0.58
CA ALA A 247 12.42 2.21 0.79
C ALA A 247 12.47 0.78 0.22
N GLY A 248 13.48 0.49 -0.59
CA GLY A 248 13.73 -0.86 -1.12
C GLY A 248 13.07 -1.18 -2.46
N GLY A 249 12.31 -0.26 -3.05
CA GLY A 249 11.73 -0.47 -4.39
C GLY A 249 10.72 -1.62 -4.44
N MET A 250 9.98 -1.81 -3.35
CA MET A 250 9.00 -2.89 -3.21
C MET A 250 7.80 -2.71 -4.15
N TYR A 251 7.20 -3.83 -4.52
CA TYR A 251 5.99 -3.91 -5.33
C TYR A 251 4.86 -4.49 -4.49
N LEU A 252 3.65 -3.97 -4.66
CA LEU A 252 2.46 -4.54 -4.05
C LEU A 252 1.94 -5.70 -4.91
N LYS A 253 2.13 -6.93 -4.44
CA LYS A 253 1.56 -8.13 -5.06
C LYS A 253 0.11 -8.29 -4.62
N LEU A 254 -0.81 -7.96 -5.51
CA LEU A 254 -2.24 -7.93 -5.25
C LEU A 254 -2.79 -9.34 -5.01
N ALA A 255 -3.34 -9.57 -3.82
CA ALA A 255 -4.14 -10.76 -3.53
C ALA A 255 -5.62 -10.53 -3.86
N ASP A 256 -6.08 -9.29 -3.73
CA ASP A 256 -7.42 -8.85 -4.12
C ASP A 256 -7.30 -7.58 -4.97
N VAL A 257 -7.56 -7.74 -6.28
CA VAL A 257 -7.48 -6.64 -7.25
C VAL A 257 -8.58 -5.60 -7.01
N SER A 258 -9.76 -6.03 -6.54
CA SER A 258 -10.91 -5.14 -6.34
C SER A 258 -10.72 -4.26 -5.11
N ALA A 259 -10.22 -4.84 -4.03
CA ALA A 259 -9.86 -4.11 -2.82
C ALA A 259 -8.52 -3.35 -2.97
N GLY A 260 -7.70 -3.70 -3.96
CA GLY A 260 -6.36 -3.15 -4.13
C GLY A 260 -5.40 -3.58 -3.01
N THR A 261 -5.64 -4.75 -2.39
CA THR A 261 -4.88 -5.23 -1.22
C THR A 261 -3.98 -6.42 -1.57
N GLY A 262 -2.89 -6.56 -0.82
CA GLY A 262 -1.90 -7.59 -1.09
C GLY A 262 -0.72 -7.58 -0.11
N GLN A 263 0.43 -8.02 -0.59
CA GLN A 263 1.68 -8.10 0.16
C GLN A 263 2.80 -7.38 -0.57
N CYS A 264 3.71 -6.77 0.17
CA CYS A 264 4.87 -6.08 -0.38
C CYS A 264 6.01 -7.06 -0.61
N VAL A 265 6.45 -7.13 -1.86
CA VAL A 265 7.44 -8.08 -2.32
C VAL A 265 8.45 -7.41 -3.25
N ALA A 266 9.60 -8.05 -3.47
CA ALA A 266 10.55 -7.58 -4.47
C ALA A 266 9.96 -7.76 -5.89
N GLN A 267 10.29 -6.84 -6.81
CA GLN A 267 9.79 -6.87 -8.20
C GLN A 267 10.00 -8.22 -8.90
N SER A 268 11.16 -8.85 -8.67
CA SER A 268 11.52 -10.14 -9.27
C SER A 268 10.59 -11.30 -8.88
N THR A 269 9.80 -11.13 -7.81
CA THR A 269 8.83 -12.13 -7.34
C THR A 269 7.46 -12.00 -8.02
N CYS A 270 7.24 -10.95 -8.80
CA CYS A 270 6.07 -10.80 -9.67
C CYS A 270 6.20 -11.75 -10.89
N THR A 271 6.30 -13.05 -10.66
CA THR A 271 6.43 -14.07 -11.72
C THR A 271 5.56 -15.29 -11.39
N GLY A 272 5.28 -16.12 -12.40
CA GLY A 272 4.41 -17.27 -12.25
C GLY A 272 2.95 -16.85 -12.26
N THR A 273 2.35 -16.59 -11.11
CA THR A 273 0.91 -16.25 -11.01
C THR A 273 0.60 -14.77 -11.19
N HIS A 274 1.63 -13.93 -11.17
CA HIS A 274 1.53 -12.48 -11.29
C HIS A 274 2.63 -11.97 -12.22
N PHE A 275 2.47 -10.74 -12.70
CA PHE A 275 3.48 -10.01 -13.47
C PHE A 275 3.59 -8.56 -12.98
N PRO A 276 4.76 -7.92 -13.11
CA PRO A 276 4.97 -6.56 -12.61
C PRO A 276 4.45 -5.52 -13.61
N VAL A 277 3.77 -4.50 -13.11
CA VAL A 277 3.47 -3.26 -13.84
C VAL A 277 4.30 -2.16 -13.21
N MET A 278 5.40 -1.80 -13.88
CA MET A 278 6.45 -0.94 -13.33
C MET A 278 5.97 0.49 -13.03
N ALA A 279 5.10 1.03 -13.89
CA ALA A 279 4.53 2.36 -13.71
C ALA A 279 3.73 2.49 -12.41
N GLU A 280 3.13 1.39 -11.95
CA GLU A 280 2.28 1.35 -10.75
C GLU A 280 2.97 0.74 -9.53
N LYS A 281 4.14 0.12 -9.71
CA LYS A 281 4.84 -0.69 -8.69
C LYS A 281 3.93 -1.76 -8.06
N LYS A 282 3.15 -2.44 -8.91
CA LYS A 282 2.21 -3.51 -8.50
C LYS A 282 2.50 -4.79 -9.25
N CYS A 283 2.31 -5.94 -8.60
CA CYS A 283 2.18 -7.22 -9.31
C CYS A 283 0.69 -7.51 -9.51
N TYR A 284 0.26 -7.65 -10.75
CA TYR A 284 -1.11 -8.03 -11.10
C TYR A 284 -1.22 -9.52 -11.37
N PRO A 285 -2.33 -10.17 -11.00
CA PRO A 285 -2.60 -11.54 -11.41
C PRO A 285 -2.57 -11.66 -12.94
N CYS A 286 -2.11 -12.80 -13.46
CA CYS A 286 -1.98 -13.05 -14.90
C CYS A 286 -3.27 -12.85 -15.70
N GLY A 287 -4.44 -13.00 -15.05
CA GLY A 287 -5.77 -12.77 -15.63
C GLY A 287 -6.15 -11.31 -15.87
N THR A 288 -5.34 -10.35 -15.43
CA THR A 288 -5.72 -8.92 -15.38
C THR A 288 -5.54 -8.24 -16.74
N THR A 289 -6.56 -8.34 -17.59
CA THR A 289 -6.48 -7.92 -19.01
C THR A 289 -6.26 -6.42 -19.24
N ASP A 290 -6.80 -5.55 -18.39
CA ASP A 290 -6.62 -4.09 -18.47
C ASP A 290 -5.19 -3.65 -18.13
N LYS A 291 -4.37 -4.56 -17.61
CA LYS A 291 -2.96 -4.36 -17.27
C LYS A 291 -1.99 -5.12 -18.16
N GLY A 292 -2.48 -5.72 -19.25
CA GLY A 292 -1.67 -6.50 -20.19
C GLY A 292 -1.60 -8.00 -19.88
N GLY A 293 -2.43 -8.47 -18.94
CA GLY A 293 -2.67 -9.88 -18.68
C GLY A 293 -3.50 -10.58 -19.77
N VAL A 294 -3.68 -11.89 -19.63
CA VAL A 294 -4.47 -12.73 -20.54
C VAL A 294 -5.68 -13.26 -19.80
N ALA A 295 -6.89 -13.04 -20.34
CA ALA A 295 -8.12 -13.54 -19.75
C ALA A 295 -8.03 -15.04 -19.46
N ASP A 296 -8.56 -15.46 -18.31
CA ASP A 296 -8.52 -16.85 -17.84
C ASP A 296 -7.11 -17.44 -17.64
N CYS A 297 -6.05 -16.63 -17.58
CA CYS A 297 -4.70 -17.11 -17.35
C CYS A 297 -4.34 -17.21 -15.86
N THR A 298 -3.77 -18.34 -15.43
CA THR A 298 -3.26 -18.55 -14.06
C THR A 298 -1.76 -18.44 -13.95
N THR A 299 -1.01 -18.80 -14.99
CA THR A 299 0.45 -18.73 -15.01
C THR A 299 0.92 -18.00 -16.26
N CYS A 300 1.76 -16.99 -16.08
CA CYS A 300 2.28 -16.16 -17.15
C CYS A 300 3.74 -15.77 -16.94
N ALA A 301 4.37 -15.35 -18.03
CA ALA A 301 5.70 -14.76 -18.06
C ALA A 301 5.68 -13.47 -18.87
N LEU A 302 6.54 -12.51 -18.50
CA LEU A 302 6.70 -11.27 -19.27
C LEU A 302 7.11 -11.59 -20.71
N ARG A 303 6.58 -10.80 -21.64
CA ARG A 303 6.90 -10.86 -23.06
C ARG A 303 7.42 -9.50 -23.51
N ASP A 304 8.39 -9.52 -24.41
CA ASP A 304 8.85 -8.30 -25.08
C ASP A 304 7.68 -7.61 -25.80
N SER A 305 7.55 -6.31 -25.56
CA SER A 305 6.57 -5.46 -26.24
C SER A 305 7.32 -4.37 -27.02
N PRO A 306 7.15 -4.30 -28.35
CA PRO A 306 7.81 -3.29 -29.18
C PRO A 306 7.36 -1.86 -28.86
N GLU A 307 6.22 -1.69 -28.19
CA GLU A 307 5.65 -0.38 -27.83
C GLU A 307 5.91 -0.01 -26.35
N GLY A 308 6.70 -0.81 -25.62
CA GLY A 308 7.00 -0.57 -24.20
C GLY A 308 5.85 -0.83 -23.23
N THR A 309 4.72 -1.36 -23.71
CA THR A 309 3.57 -1.76 -22.89
C THR A 309 3.85 -3.09 -22.17
N THR A 310 3.41 -3.24 -20.93
CA THR A 310 3.55 -4.52 -20.20
C THR A 310 2.66 -5.57 -20.86
N LEU A 311 3.24 -6.67 -21.33
CA LEU A 311 2.52 -7.81 -21.92
C LEU A 311 3.06 -9.12 -21.34
N VAL A 312 2.19 -10.14 -21.30
CA VAL A 312 2.56 -11.47 -20.84
C VAL A 312 2.16 -12.57 -21.82
N THR A 313 2.88 -13.67 -21.76
CA THR A 313 2.54 -14.95 -22.41
C THR A 313 1.96 -15.88 -21.35
N CYS A 314 0.78 -16.44 -21.61
CA CYS A 314 0.11 -17.40 -20.76
C CYS A 314 0.58 -18.84 -21.04
N SER A 315 0.96 -19.57 -19.99
CA SER A 315 1.35 -20.99 -20.08
C SER A 315 0.31 -21.92 -19.45
N VAL A 316 -0.49 -21.44 -18.51
CA VAL A 316 -1.56 -22.21 -17.86
C VAL A 316 -2.81 -21.37 -17.77
N CYS A 317 -3.93 -21.95 -18.24
CA CYS A 317 -5.25 -21.34 -18.18
C CYS A 317 -6.10 -21.94 -17.05
N THR A 318 -7.16 -21.24 -16.65
CA THR A 318 -8.19 -21.74 -15.72
C THR A 318 -9.13 -22.75 -16.40
N GLN A 319 -9.90 -23.50 -15.60
CA GLN A 319 -11.09 -24.24 -16.05
C GLN A 319 -10.88 -25.16 -17.26
N ASN A 320 -9.76 -25.90 -17.30
CA ASN A 320 -9.39 -26.81 -18.41
C ASN A 320 -9.27 -26.15 -19.79
N LYS A 321 -9.17 -24.81 -19.85
CA LYS A 321 -8.82 -24.10 -21.08
C LYS A 321 -7.36 -24.37 -21.44
N LYS A 322 -7.00 -24.20 -22.70
CA LYS A 322 -5.63 -24.30 -23.20
C LYS A 322 -5.20 -22.98 -23.83
N PRO A 323 -3.94 -22.56 -23.65
CA PRO A 323 -3.44 -21.36 -24.30
C PRO A 323 -3.29 -21.60 -25.80
N ASN A 324 -3.31 -20.54 -26.60
CA ASN A 324 -2.80 -20.63 -27.96
C ASN A 324 -1.26 -20.73 -27.98
N LYS A 325 -0.69 -21.04 -29.14
CA LYS A 325 0.77 -21.18 -29.31
C LYS A 325 1.51 -19.89 -29.01
N ALA A 326 0.88 -18.74 -29.26
CA ALA A 326 1.43 -17.42 -28.91
C ALA A 326 1.25 -17.07 -27.42
N GLY A 327 0.48 -17.85 -26.66
CA GLY A 327 0.11 -17.62 -25.26
C GLY A 327 -0.65 -16.31 -25.00
N THR A 328 -1.25 -15.71 -26.02
CA THR A 328 -2.01 -14.46 -25.91
C THR A 328 -3.47 -14.66 -25.53
N LYS A 329 -4.00 -15.87 -25.66
CA LYS A 329 -5.41 -16.20 -25.40
C LYS A 329 -5.53 -17.61 -24.83
N CYS A 330 -6.58 -17.83 -24.04
CA CYS A 330 -7.00 -19.13 -23.53
C CYS A 330 -8.33 -19.52 -24.18
N PHE A 331 -8.43 -20.77 -24.63
CA PHE A 331 -9.60 -21.31 -25.33
C PHE A 331 -10.13 -22.56 -24.64
N ASN A 332 -11.45 -22.76 -24.69
CA ASN A 332 -12.05 -24.01 -24.23
C ASN A 332 -11.71 -25.13 -25.22
N CYS A 333 -10.81 -26.02 -24.79
CA CYS A 333 -10.23 -27.00 -25.69
C CYS A 333 -10.04 -28.34 -25.00
N GLN A 334 -11.06 -29.20 -25.18
CA GLN A 334 -11.11 -30.54 -24.61
C GLN A 334 -10.62 -31.62 -25.60
N VAL A 335 -9.89 -31.22 -26.64
CA VAL A 335 -9.29 -32.15 -27.60
C VAL A 335 -8.21 -32.97 -26.88
N ALA A 336 -8.40 -34.29 -26.84
CA ALA A 336 -7.43 -35.21 -26.26
C ALA A 336 -6.06 -35.02 -26.92
N HIS A 337 -4.98 -35.06 -26.14
CA HIS A 337 -3.60 -34.86 -26.61
C HIS A 337 -3.30 -33.49 -27.22
N CYS A 338 -4.22 -32.52 -27.16
CA CYS A 338 -3.95 -31.17 -27.60
C CYS A 338 -3.21 -30.36 -26.52
N SER A 339 -2.15 -29.65 -26.88
CA SER A 339 -1.38 -28.77 -25.99
C SER A 339 -1.78 -27.31 -26.15
N HIS A 340 -2.06 -26.86 -27.38
CA HIS A 340 -2.46 -25.48 -27.69
C HIS A 340 -3.62 -25.42 -28.66
N CYS A 341 -4.48 -24.40 -28.51
CA CYS A 341 -5.67 -24.24 -29.34
C CYS A 341 -5.78 -22.82 -29.87
N SER A 342 -6.11 -22.70 -31.16
CA SER A 342 -6.24 -21.40 -31.85
C SER A 342 -7.64 -20.79 -31.71
N ALA A 343 -8.64 -21.64 -31.43
CA ALA A 343 -10.02 -21.28 -31.13
C ALA A 343 -10.66 -22.36 -30.24
N ASP A 344 -11.89 -22.12 -29.75
CA ASP A 344 -12.63 -23.12 -28.99
C ASP A 344 -12.83 -24.40 -29.82
N GLY A 345 -12.37 -25.53 -29.29
CA GLY A 345 -12.41 -26.83 -29.97
C GLY A 345 -11.44 -27.01 -31.15
N VAL A 346 -10.60 -26.02 -31.49
CA VAL A 346 -9.64 -26.10 -32.61
C VAL A 346 -8.22 -26.19 -32.09
N CYS A 347 -7.63 -27.37 -32.17
CA CYS A 347 -6.25 -27.65 -31.82
C CYS A 347 -5.28 -27.08 -32.85
N GLU A 348 -4.21 -26.42 -32.40
CA GLU A 348 -3.13 -25.91 -33.24
C GLU A 348 -1.77 -26.53 -32.93
N ALA A 349 -1.64 -27.20 -31.78
CA ALA A 349 -0.49 -28.02 -31.46
C ALA A 349 -0.92 -29.18 -30.55
N CYS A 350 -0.44 -30.38 -30.89
CA CYS A 350 -0.62 -31.56 -30.06
C CYS A 350 0.54 -31.72 -29.07
N ASP A 351 0.48 -32.74 -28.23
CA ASP A 351 1.65 -33.24 -27.52
C ASP A 351 2.73 -33.77 -28.49
N ASN A 352 3.91 -34.07 -27.96
CA ASN A 352 5.06 -34.45 -28.78
C ASN A 352 4.92 -35.80 -29.52
N THR A 353 3.83 -36.54 -29.29
CA THR A 353 3.59 -37.86 -29.91
C THR A 353 2.55 -37.81 -31.03
N ASN A 354 1.80 -36.72 -31.14
CA ASN A 354 0.67 -36.60 -32.05
C ASN A 354 0.83 -35.44 -33.04
N LYS A 355 0.01 -35.48 -34.09
CA LYS A 355 -0.06 -34.52 -35.18
C LYS A 355 -1.45 -33.90 -35.21
N VAL A 356 -1.53 -32.59 -35.44
CA VAL A 356 -2.80 -31.89 -35.57
C VAL A 356 -3.49 -32.37 -36.85
N SER A 357 -4.75 -32.77 -36.76
CA SER A 357 -5.59 -33.11 -37.93
C SER A 357 -5.74 -31.93 -38.91
N PRO A 358 -6.06 -32.18 -40.20
CA PRO A 358 -6.21 -31.11 -41.19
C PRO A 358 -7.23 -30.03 -40.81
N GLY A 359 -8.31 -30.40 -40.10
CA GLY A 359 -9.32 -29.48 -39.59
C GLY A 359 -9.08 -28.98 -38.16
N GLY A 360 -8.03 -29.45 -37.48
CA GLY A 360 -7.71 -29.08 -36.10
C GLY A 360 -8.62 -29.69 -35.02
N SER A 361 -9.59 -30.54 -35.39
CA SER A 361 -10.56 -31.10 -34.44
C SER A 361 -10.02 -32.24 -33.58
N SER A 362 -8.92 -32.87 -33.99
CA SER A 362 -8.29 -33.97 -33.28
C SER A 362 -6.75 -33.96 -33.37
N CYS A 363 -6.12 -34.72 -32.47
CA CYS A 363 -4.70 -35.06 -32.47
C CYS A 363 -4.53 -36.54 -32.81
N MET A 364 -3.71 -36.84 -33.82
CA MET A 364 -3.59 -38.17 -34.43
C MET A 364 -2.14 -38.62 -34.49
N THR A 365 -1.88 -39.93 -34.42
CA THR A 365 -0.52 -40.47 -34.52
C THR A 365 0.02 -40.51 -35.95
N ALA A 366 -0.86 -40.51 -36.95
CA ALA A 366 -0.51 -40.52 -38.37
C ALA A 366 -1.47 -39.63 -39.18
N CYS A 367 -0.96 -39.07 -40.27
CA CYS A 367 -1.75 -38.23 -41.15
C CYS A 367 -2.66 -39.05 -42.07
N PRO A 368 -3.91 -38.61 -42.32
CA PRO A 368 -4.87 -39.31 -43.18
C PRO A 368 -4.42 -39.31 -44.64
N GLU A 369 -5.07 -40.13 -45.46
CA GLU A 369 -4.83 -40.14 -46.91
C GLU A 369 -4.98 -38.75 -47.53
N ASN A 370 -4.17 -38.49 -48.57
CA ASN A 370 -4.07 -37.20 -49.26
C ASN A 370 -3.64 -36.05 -48.34
N SER A 371 -2.84 -36.35 -47.32
CA SER A 371 -2.17 -35.36 -46.48
C SER A 371 -0.75 -35.78 -46.11
N SER A 372 0.05 -34.81 -45.68
CA SER A 372 1.43 -35.01 -45.24
C SER A 372 1.72 -34.22 -43.97
N ASP A 373 2.61 -34.72 -43.12
CA ASP A 373 3.07 -34.01 -41.93
C ASP A 373 3.93 -32.81 -42.32
N GLN A 374 3.53 -31.64 -41.86
CA GLN A 374 4.29 -30.40 -41.91
C GLN A 374 4.44 -29.85 -40.49
N SER A 375 5.60 -30.11 -39.89
CA SER A 375 5.97 -29.57 -38.57
C SER A 375 4.98 -29.91 -37.45
N GLY A 376 4.41 -31.11 -37.44
CA GLY A 376 3.48 -31.55 -36.39
C GLY A 376 2.01 -31.35 -36.72
N ALA A 377 1.68 -30.94 -37.95
CA ALA A 377 0.31 -30.80 -38.44
C ALA A 377 0.13 -31.51 -39.79
N CYS A 378 -1.01 -32.16 -39.98
CA CYS A 378 -1.35 -32.84 -41.22
C CYS A 378 -1.95 -31.85 -42.22
N VAL A 379 -1.23 -31.58 -43.30
CA VAL A 379 -1.64 -30.64 -44.34
C VAL A 379 -2.11 -31.41 -45.57
N CYS A 380 -3.30 -31.10 -46.08
CA CYS A 380 -3.83 -31.76 -47.28
C CYS A 380 -2.96 -31.48 -48.51
N SER A 381 -2.74 -32.52 -49.32
CA SER A 381 -2.05 -32.45 -50.59
C SER A 381 -2.79 -31.56 -51.59
N SER A 382 -2.09 -31.12 -52.65
CA SER A 382 -2.69 -30.30 -53.70
C SER A 382 -3.93 -30.95 -54.32
N GLY A 383 -5.01 -30.16 -54.46
CA GLY A 383 -6.30 -30.65 -54.97
C GLY A 383 -7.24 -31.22 -53.90
N PHE A 384 -6.86 -31.17 -52.62
CA PHE A 384 -7.69 -31.60 -51.49
C PHE A 384 -7.86 -30.46 -50.46
N VAL A 385 -9.02 -30.43 -49.80
CA VAL A 385 -9.35 -29.49 -48.72
C VAL A 385 -9.73 -30.22 -47.43
N PRO A 386 -9.44 -29.64 -46.25
CA PRO A 386 -9.87 -30.20 -44.97
C PRO A 386 -11.39 -30.28 -44.87
N SER A 387 -11.89 -31.43 -44.44
CA SER A 387 -13.28 -31.67 -44.05
C SER A 387 -13.27 -32.47 -42.75
N GLY A 388 -13.21 -31.75 -41.62
CA GLY A 388 -12.94 -32.34 -40.31
C GLY A 388 -11.54 -32.96 -40.26
N ASP A 389 -11.44 -34.21 -39.84
CA ASP A 389 -10.16 -34.93 -39.71
C ASP A 389 -9.64 -35.54 -41.03
N LYS A 390 -10.29 -35.27 -42.17
CA LYS A 390 -9.95 -35.87 -43.47
C LYS A 390 -9.70 -34.81 -44.54
N CYS A 391 -9.00 -35.22 -45.59
CA CYS A 391 -8.83 -34.43 -46.80
C CYS A 391 -9.78 -34.95 -47.88
N THR A 392 -10.61 -34.06 -48.42
CA THR A 392 -11.59 -34.39 -49.48
C THR A 392 -11.21 -33.68 -50.77
N SER A 393 -11.48 -34.31 -51.91
CA SER A 393 -11.14 -33.71 -53.20
C SER A 393 -11.91 -32.41 -53.38
N SER A 394 -11.20 -31.35 -53.75
CA SER A 394 -11.75 -30.03 -54.03
C SER A 394 -12.65 -30.14 -55.27
N SER A 395 -13.91 -30.50 -55.05
CA SER A 395 -14.94 -30.64 -56.09
C SER A 395 -15.43 -29.27 -56.54
N ALA A 396 -14.52 -28.41 -56.97
CA ALA A 396 -14.85 -27.31 -57.86
C ALA A 396 -14.69 -27.85 -59.27
N ASN A 397 -15.82 -28.01 -59.98
CA ASN A 397 -15.84 -28.09 -61.43
C ASN A 397 -14.89 -27.04 -62.02
N ARG A 398 -13.72 -27.48 -62.49
CA ARG A 398 -12.98 -26.75 -63.52
C ARG A 398 -12.55 -27.75 -64.58
N SER A 399 -13.39 -27.77 -65.61
CA SER A 399 -12.99 -27.98 -66.99
C SER A 399 -11.57 -27.48 -67.22
N VAL A 400 -10.75 -28.38 -67.76
CA VAL A 400 -9.74 -28.14 -68.80
C VAL A 400 -9.42 -26.66 -69.02
N LEU A 401 -8.24 -26.22 -68.60
CA LEU A 401 -7.46 -25.30 -69.41
C LEU A 401 -5.98 -25.62 -69.21
N SER A 402 -5.39 -25.92 -70.36
CA SER A 402 -4.02 -26.36 -70.59
C SER A 402 -2.99 -25.35 -70.13
N THR A 403 -1.82 -25.86 -69.80
CA THR A 403 -0.54 -25.18 -69.61
C THR A 403 -0.27 -24.22 -70.80
N GLY A 404 -0.59 -22.93 -70.63
CA GLY A 404 -0.28 -21.91 -71.63
C GLY A 404 -1.11 -20.64 -71.53
N ALA A 405 -0.77 -19.74 -70.60
CA ALA A 405 -0.91 -18.27 -70.68
C ALA A 405 -0.83 -17.66 -69.27
N ILE A 406 0.39 -17.51 -68.73
CA ILE A 406 0.64 -16.55 -67.64
C ILE A 406 1.56 -15.47 -68.23
N ALA A 407 0.94 -14.52 -68.90
CA ALA A 407 1.53 -13.22 -69.22
C ALA A 407 0.41 -12.18 -69.15
N GLY A 408 0.51 -11.28 -68.17
CA GLY A 408 -0.21 -10.00 -68.19
C GLY A 408 -1.47 -9.88 -67.33
N ILE A 409 -1.36 -9.93 -66.01
CA ILE A 409 -2.31 -9.22 -65.12
C ILE A 409 -1.52 -8.49 -64.02
N SER A 410 -0.79 -7.45 -64.41
CA SER A 410 -0.13 -6.50 -63.50
C SER A 410 -0.31 -5.04 -63.94
N VAL A 411 -1.48 -4.68 -64.46
CA VAL A 411 -1.80 -3.26 -64.78
C VAL A 411 -3.18 -2.83 -64.28
N ALA A 412 -4.14 -3.74 -64.05
CA ALA A 412 -5.49 -3.34 -63.62
C ALA A 412 -5.55 -2.84 -62.16
N VAL A 413 -4.76 -3.42 -61.24
CA VAL A 413 -4.80 -3.03 -59.81
C VAL A 413 -4.10 -1.69 -59.56
N ILE A 414 -3.04 -1.38 -60.32
CA ILE A 414 -2.32 -0.10 -60.22
C ILE A 414 -3.18 1.07 -60.72
N VAL A 415 -3.99 0.87 -61.77
CA VAL A 415 -4.91 1.90 -62.27
C VAL A 415 -6.06 2.14 -61.29
N VAL A 416 -6.59 1.10 -60.65
CA VAL A 416 -7.68 1.24 -59.67
C VAL A 416 -7.19 1.87 -58.37
N ALA A 417 -6.02 1.47 -57.86
CA ALA A 417 -5.42 2.08 -56.67
C ALA A 417 -4.96 3.53 -56.93
N GLY A 418 -4.35 3.80 -58.09
CA GLY A 418 -3.95 5.16 -58.49
C GLY A 418 -5.14 6.11 -58.70
N GLY A 419 -6.24 5.61 -59.27
CA GLY A 419 -7.48 6.36 -59.41
C GLY A 419 -8.16 6.68 -58.08
N LEU A 420 -8.15 5.74 -57.12
CA LEU A 420 -8.71 5.94 -55.78
C LEU A 420 -7.91 6.95 -54.95
N VAL A 421 -6.57 6.89 -54.99
CA VAL A 421 -5.74 7.87 -54.27
C VAL A 421 -5.83 9.25 -54.92
N GLY A 422 -5.90 9.34 -56.25
CA GLY A 422 -6.12 10.61 -56.95
C GLY A 422 -7.47 11.26 -56.64
N PHE A 423 -8.54 10.47 -56.58
CA PHE A 423 -9.88 10.94 -56.23
C PHE A 423 -9.97 11.40 -54.77
N LEU A 424 -9.32 10.68 -53.84
CA LEU A 424 -9.29 11.07 -52.43
C LEU A 424 -8.47 12.34 -52.18
N CYS A 425 -7.34 12.52 -52.86
CA CYS A 425 -6.55 13.75 -52.79
C CYS A 425 -7.31 14.95 -53.39
N TRP A 426 -8.01 14.78 -54.52
CA TRP A 426 -8.83 15.85 -55.09
C TRP A 426 -10.01 16.22 -54.19
N TRP A 427 -10.68 15.21 -53.61
CA TRP A 427 -11.81 15.43 -52.70
C TRP A 427 -11.42 16.19 -51.43
N PHE A 428 -10.28 15.87 -50.81
CA PHE A 428 -9.81 16.57 -49.60
C PHE A 428 -9.28 17.97 -49.88
N VAL A 429 -8.66 18.21 -51.04
CA VAL A 429 -8.08 19.52 -51.38
C VAL A 429 -9.14 20.51 -51.89
N CYS A 430 -10.16 20.06 -52.63
CA CYS A 430 -11.14 20.95 -53.24
C CYS A 430 -12.42 21.18 -52.40
N ARG A 431 -12.68 20.41 -51.34
CA ARG A 431 -13.84 20.68 -50.45
C ARG A 431 -13.61 21.72 -49.35
N GLY A 432 -12.39 22.21 -49.18
CA GLY A 432 -12.06 23.25 -48.20
C GLY A 432 -12.29 24.69 -48.68
N LYS A 433 -12.87 24.90 -49.86
CA LYS A 433 -13.07 26.24 -50.42
C LYS A 433 -14.38 26.33 -51.23
N ALA A 434 -15.50 26.19 -50.53
CA ALA A 434 -16.80 26.72 -50.91
C ALA A 434 -17.51 27.18 -49.65
#